data_AF-A0A3L6N008-F1
#
_entry.id   AF-A0A3L6N008-F1
#
_cell.length_a   1.000
_cell.length_b   1.000
_cell.length_c   1.000
_cell.angle_alpha   90.00
_cell.angle_beta   90.00
_cell.angle_gamma   90.00
#
_symmetry.space_group_name_H-M   'P 1'
#
loop_
_entity.id
_entity.type
_entity.pdbx_description
1 polymer ?
#
loop_
_entity_poly.entity_id
_entity_poly.type
_entity_poly.pdbx_seq_one_letter_code
_entity_poly.pdbx_strand_id
1 'polypeptide(L)'
;MSADAPQYQHFIPQFILKNFDHPFSCPKAPTNGSKCKKHHHEKGKYPGDRDVNCLELLPEGFKVEELSIRQVCGLDDMYTDQSPNVKFPRELEAKFSRLESETSAVIRRIISSHQRGEEYVKINRTQQTVLRKFIYLLNQRGSGFFKTYNCNSINDYKKIDRDLLKEYMDRNGIERPLDIWLQGLFEFYHRSRYACDSKLARNSQVDCLLWLISSFPRTHYRILDVLLHPCERG
;
A
#
# COMPACT_ATOMS: atom_id res chain seq x y z
N MET A 1 -14.89 -26.76 -9.44
CA MET A 1 -14.64 -25.74 -8.41
C MET A 1 -14.81 -24.40 -9.10
N SER A 2 -15.75 -23.56 -8.66
CA SER A 2 -15.98 -22.25 -9.27
C SER A 2 -14.67 -21.46 -9.20
N ALA A 3 -14.18 -20.96 -10.32
CA ALA A 3 -13.13 -19.95 -10.30
C ALA A 3 -13.72 -18.76 -9.52
N ASP A 4 -13.19 -18.47 -8.33
CA ASP A 4 -13.58 -17.28 -7.60
C ASP A 4 -13.36 -16.06 -8.49
N ALA A 5 -14.28 -15.11 -8.47
CA ALA A 5 -14.12 -13.86 -9.21
C ALA A 5 -12.81 -13.18 -8.79
N PRO A 6 -12.08 -12.55 -9.74
CA PRO A 6 -10.84 -11.84 -9.43
C PRO A 6 -11.04 -10.85 -8.29
N GLN A 7 -10.09 -10.81 -7.35
CA GLN A 7 -10.14 -9.86 -6.24
C GLN A 7 -9.24 -8.67 -6.52
N TYR A 8 -9.83 -7.49 -6.60
CA TYR A 8 -9.06 -6.24 -6.66
C TYR A 8 -8.38 -5.98 -5.30
N GLN A 9 -7.06 -5.91 -5.29
CA GLN A 9 -6.23 -5.77 -4.10
C GLN A 9 -5.37 -4.51 -4.18
N HIS A 10 -5.42 -3.68 -3.14
CA HIS A 10 -4.73 -2.40 -3.11
C HIS A 10 -3.29 -2.53 -2.63
N PHE A 11 -2.33 -2.06 -3.42
CA PHE A 11 -0.95 -1.91 -2.96
C PHE A 11 -0.74 -0.62 -2.15
N ILE A 12 -1.51 0.44 -2.41
CA ILE A 12 -1.61 1.62 -1.52
C ILE A 12 -2.92 1.54 -0.72
N PRO A 13 -2.87 1.48 0.64
CA PRO A 13 -4.08 1.38 1.46
C PRO A 13 -5.05 2.53 1.24
N GLN A 14 -6.34 2.22 1.25
CA GLN A 14 -7.39 3.23 1.12
C GLN A 14 -7.37 4.28 2.24
N PHE A 15 -6.90 3.95 3.44
CA PHE A 15 -6.82 4.95 4.53
C PHE A 15 -5.80 6.06 4.22
N ILE A 16 -4.82 5.80 3.34
CA ILE A 16 -3.89 6.81 2.83
C ILE A 16 -4.56 7.62 1.72
N LEU A 17 -5.23 6.94 0.78
CA LEU A 17 -5.91 7.60 -0.35
C LEU A 17 -7.01 8.56 0.11
N LYS A 18 -7.71 8.24 1.20
CA LYS A 18 -8.76 9.09 1.79
C LYS A 18 -8.28 10.46 2.25
N ASN A 19 -6.97 10.70 2.38
CA ASN A 19 -6.45 12.03 2.72
C ASN A 19 -6.37 12.97 1.51
N PHE A 20 -6.51 12.41 0.31
CA PHE A 20 -6.45 13.12 -0.97
C PHE A 20 -7.78 13.08 -1.72
N ASP A 21 -8.78 12.39 -1.16
CA ASP A 21 -10.06 12.22 -1.84
C ASP A 21 -10.91 13.49 -1.80
N HIS A 22 -11.84 13.56 -2.75
CA HIS A 22 -12.91 14.54 -2.77
C HIS A 22 -14.21 13.88 -3.21
N PRO A 23 -15.37 14.44 -2.81
CA PRO A 23 -16.63 13.98 -3.33
C PRO A 23 -16.71 14.25 -4.84
N PHE A 24 -16.99 13.20 -5.60
CA PHE A 24 -17.24 13.27 -7.03
C PHE A 24 -18.38 14.25 -7.29
N SER A 25 -18.09 15.25 -8.12
CA SER A 25 -19.03 16.28 -8.53
C SER A 25 -19.44 16.02 -9.97
N CYS A 26 -20.68 15.57 -10.18
CA CYS A 26 -21.17 15.29 -11.52
C CYS A 26 -21.19 16.59 -12.35
N PRO A 27 -20.50 16.67 -13.50
CA PRO A 27 -20.43 17.89 -14.31
C PRO A 27 -21.81 18.38 -14.81
N LYS A 28 -22.80 17.48 -14.82
CA LYS A 28 -24.17 17.74 -15.28
C LYS A 28 -25.16 18.00 -14.13
N ALA A 29 -24.68 18.05 -12.87
CA ALA A 29 -25.54 18.32 -11.73
C ALA A 29 -25.91 19.82 -11.65
N PRO A 30 -27.18 20.16 -11.39
CA PRO A 30 -27.55 21.54 -11.13
C PRO A 30 -26.79 22.06 -9.90
N THR A 31 -26.28 23.29 -9.98
CA THR A 31 -25.52 24.01 -8.94
C THR A 31 -26.23 24.09 -7.58
N ASN A 32 -27.55 23.86 -7.57
CA ASN A 32 -28.41 23.99 -6.40
C ASN A 32 -28.79 22.61 -5.85
N GLY A 33 -27.84 21.91 -5.21
CA GLY A 33 -28.05 20.82 -4.23
C GLY A 33 -28.97 19.63 -4.60
N SER A 34 -29.50 19.58 -5.81
CA SER A 34 -30.49 18.60 -6.23
C SER A 34 -29.78 17.36 -6.75
N LYS A 35 -30.19 16.19 -6.26
CA LYS A 35 -29.62 14.90 -6.67
C LYS A 35 -29.67 14.79 -8.19
N CYS A 36 -28.50 14.68 -8.80
CA CYS A 36 -28.37 14.45 -10.24
C CYS A 36 -29.13 13.16 -10.61
N LYS A 37 -30.03 13.21 -11.61
CA LYS A 37 -30.84 12.04 -11.99
C LYS A 37 -29.93 10.87 -12.42
N LYS A 38 -30.34 9.63 -12.14
CA LYS A 38 -29.56 8.40 -12.41
C LYS A 38 -29.07 8.22 -13.86
N HIS A 39 -29.56 8.98 -14.82
CA HIS A 39 -29.19 8.87 -16.23
C HIS A 39 -28.13 9.89 -16.68
N HIS A 40 -27.70 10.81 -15.81
CA HIS A 40 -26.73 11.85 -16.16
C HIS A 40 -25.31 11.60 -15.65
N HIS A 41 -25.08 10.51 -14.91
CA HIS A 41 -23.75 10.14 -14.45
C HIS A 41 -23.13 9.06 -15.34
N GLU A 42 -21.80 9.05 -15.40
CA GLU A 42 -21.02 8.00 -16.04
C GLU A 42 -21.28 6.66 -15.31
N LYS A 43 -21.48 5.56 -16.07
CA LYS A 43 -21.89 4.27 -15.49
C LYS A 43 -20.91 3.84 -14.40
N GLY A 44 -21.40 3.75 -13.16
CA GLY A 44 -20.60 3.33 -12.00
C GLY A 44 -20.07 4.46 -11.10
N LYS A 45 -20.33 5.73 -11.43
CA LYS A 45 -19.99 6.89 -10.58
C LYS A 45 -21.24 7.59 -10.06
N TYR A 46 -21.42 7.68 -8.75
CA TYR A 46 -22.54 8.36 -8.12
C TYR A 46 -22.08 9.66 -7.43
N PRO A 47 -22.91 10.73 -7.44
CA PRO A 47 -22.60 11.94 -6.68
C PRO A 47 -22.31 11.62 -5.21
N GLY A 48 -21.16 12.07 -4.71
CA GLY A 48 -20.69 11.79 -3.36
C GLY A 48 -19.80 10.54 -3.22
N ASP A 49 -19.57 9.78 -4.30
CA ASP A 49 -18.48 8.81 -4.34
C ASP A 49 -17.14 9.52 -4.11
N ARG A 50 -16.16 8.81 -3.54
CA ARG A 50 -14.85 9.36 -3.23
C ARG A 50 -13.91 9.10 -4.40
N ASP A 51 -13.50 10.18 -5.04
CA ASP A 51 -12.56 10.16 -6.16
C ASP A 51 -11.28 10.90 -5.78
N VAL A 52 -10.21 10.62 -6.52
CA VAL A 52 -8.91 11.31 -6.40
C VAL A 52 -8.46 11.78 -7.77
N ASN A 53 -7.77 12.92 -7.80
CA ASN A 53 -7.08 13.36 -9.00
C ASN A 53 -5.79 12.55 -9.18
N CYS A 54 -5.69 11.83 -10.29
CA CYS A 54 -4.54 11.06 -10.70
C CYS A 54 -3.80 11.78 -11.82
N LEU A 55 -2.51 12.02 -11.62
CA LEU A 55 -1.63 12.55 -12.65
C LEU A 55 -0.97 11.39 -13.40
N GLU A 56 -1.25 11.29 -14.69
CA GLU A 56 -0.56 10.39 -15.62
C GLU A 56 0.46 11.20 -16.44
N LEU A 57 1.72 10.74 -16.41
CA LEU A 57 2.78 11.32 -17.22
C LEU A 57 2.85 10.58 -18.56
N LEU A 58 2.71 11.31 -19.65
CA LEU A 58 2.72 10.81 -21.02
C LEU A 58 4.00 11.30 -21.73
N PRO A 59 4.46 10.66 -22.83
CA PRO A 59 5.68 11.09 -23.50
C PRO A 59 5.63 12.55 -23.99
N GLU A 60 4.46 13.02 -24.42
CA GLU A 60 4.26 14.38 -24.94
C GLU A 60 3.55 15.34 -23.96
N GLY A 61 3.37 14.97 -22.69
CA GLY A 61 2.71 15.85 -21.71
C GLY A 61 2.22 15.14 -20.45
N PHE A 62 1.10 15.61 -19.91
CA PHE A 62 0.47 14.99 -18.76
C PHE A 62 -1.05 15.03 -18.89
N LYS A 63 -1.69 14.09 -18.21
CA LYS A 63 -3.14 13.98 -18.14
C LYS A 63 -3.54 13.91 -16.68
N VAL A 64 -4.54 14.68 -16.28
CA VAL A 64 -5.14 14.59 -14.95
C VAL A 64 -6.50 13.93 -15.12
N GLU A 65 -6.70 12.81 -14.44
CA GLU A 65 -7.97 12.08 -14.44
C GLU A 65 -8.54 11.96 -13.03
N GLU A 66 -9.86 12.07 -12.91
CA GLU A 66 -10.58 11.82 -11.68
C GLU A 66 -11.00 10.34 -11.62
N LEU A 67 -10.38 9.57 -10.71
CA LEU A 67 -10.56 8.13 -10.58
C LEU A 67 -11.07 7.77 -9.17
N SER A 68 -11.91 6.73 -9.10
CA SER A 68 -12.45 6.26 -7.83
C SER A 68 -11.35 5.67 -6.94
N ILE A 69 -11.35 6.02 -5.64
CA ILE A 69 -10.39 5.45 -4.68
C ILE A 69 -10.47 3.92 -4.57
N ARG A 70 -11.58 3.33 -5.01
CA ARG A 70 -11.80 1.87 -5.02
C ARG A 70 -11.10 1.17 -6.19
N GLN A 71 -10.72 1.90 -7.22
CA GLN A 71 -10.21 1.38 -8.49
C GLN A 71 -8.83 1.93 -8.84
N VAL A 72 -8.19 2.64 -7.90
CA VAL A 72 -6.82 3.13 -8.03
C VAL A 72 -5.89 2.42 -7.07
N CYS A 73 -4.62 2.39 -7.45
CA CYS A 73 -3.53 1.85 -6.64
C CYS A 73 -3.75 0.40 -6.17
N GLY A 74 -4.39 -0.40 -7.01
CA GLY A 74 -4.55 -1.84 -6.86
C GLY A 74 -4.53 -2.56 -8.21
N LEU A 75 -4.42 -3.88 -8.17
CA LEU A 75 -4.57 -4.77 -9.32
C LEU A 75 -5.28 -6.05 -8.86
N ASP A 76 -5.81 -6.80 -9.82
CA ASP A 76 -6.49 -8.06 -9.52
C ASP A 76 -5.49 -9.15 -9.11
N ASP A 77 -5.83 -9.87 -8.04
CA ASP A 77 -5.16 -11.08 -7.56
C ASP A 77 -3.64 -10.93 -7.34
N MET A 78 -3.18 -9.72 -6.98
CA MET A 78 -1.77 -9.42 -6.70
C MET A 78 -1.14 -10.32 -5.65
N TYR A 79 -1.89 -10.64 -4.61
CA TYR A 79 -1.48 -11.34 -3.41
C TYR A 79 -2.15 -12.71 -3.29
N THR A 80 -2.81 -13.15 -4.36
CA THR A 80 -3.48 -14.45 -4.43
C THR A 80 -2.45 -15.50 -4.81
N ASP A 81 -2.23 -16.46 -3.90
CA ASP A 81 -1.45 -17.66 -4.19
C ASP A 81 -2.24 -18.56 -5.14
N GLN A 82 -1.64 -18.85 -6.30
CA GLN A 82 -2.24 -19.65 -7.36
C GLN A 82 -1.73 -21.10 -7.35
N SER A 83 -0.98 -21.49 -6.32
CA SER A 83 -0.44 -22.84 -6.19
C SER A 83 -1.54 -23.89 -6.08
N PRO A 84 -1.44 -25.04 -6.76
CA PRO A 84 -2.51 -26.05 -6.80
C PRO A 84 -2.99 -26.57 -5.45
N ASN A 85 -2.14 -26.52 -4.42
CA ASN A 85 -2.39 -27.11 -3.09
C ASN A 85 -2.59 -26.08 -1.97
N VAL A 86 -2.72 -24.79 -2.31
CA VAL A 86 -2.86 -23.76 -1.27
C VAL A 86 -4.25 -23.82 -0.61
N LYS A 87 -4.27 -23.88 0.72
CA LYS A 87 -5.53 -23.92 1.50
C LYS A 87 -6.19 -22.55 1.62
N PHE A 88 -5.38 -21.50 1.65
CA PHE A 88 -5.83 -20.12 1.86
C PHE A 88 -5.20 -19.19 0.80
N PRO A 89 -5.70 -19.21 -0.45
CA PRO A 89 -5.14 -18.42 -1.55
C PRO A 89 -4.95 -16.92 -1.23
N ARG A 90 -5.86 -16.35 -0.42
CA ARG A 90 -5.90 -14.92 -0.08
C ARG A 90 -5.35 -14.60 1.31
N GLU A 91 -4.55 -15.50 1.89
CA GLU A 91 -4.00 -15.32 3.23
C GLU A 91 -3.13 -14.06 3.35
N LEU A 92 -2.35 -13.73 2.32
CA LEU A 92 -1.48 -12.55 2.33
C LEU A 92 -2.29 -11.24 2.35
N GLU A 93 -3.38 -11.17 1.59
CA GLU A 93 -4.32 -10.03 1.62
C GLU A 93 -4.94 -9.85 3.01
N ALA A 94 -5.37 -10.94 3.67
CA ALA A 94 -5.90 -10.87 5.03
C ALA A 94 -4.85 -10.35 6.04
N LYS A 95 -3.58 -10.75 5.87
CA LYS A 95 -2.47 -10.27 6.70
C LYS A 95 -2.20 -8.79 6.48
N PHE A 96 -2.20 -8.32 5.24
CA PHE A 96 -2.06 -6.91 4.91
C PHE A 96 -3.20 -6.07 5.46
N SER A 97 -4.45 -6.52 5.30
CA SER A 97 -5.63 -5.85 5.89
C SER A 97 -5.48 -5.65 7.40
N ARG A 98 -5.00 -6.67 8.12
CA ARG A 98 -4.73 -6.57 9.56
C ARG A 98 -3.64 -5.55 9.88
N LEU A 99 -2.50 -5.60 9.18
CA LEU A 99 -1.40 -4.67 9.40
C LEU A 99 -1.81 -3.22 9.11
N GLU A 100 -2.61 -3.00 8.07
CA GLU A 100 -3.16 -1.71 7.71
C GLU A 100 -4.12 -1.17 8.77
N SER A 101 -4.99 -2.02 9.33
CA SER A 101 -5.87 -1.65 10.45
C SER A 101 -5.07 -1.20 11.67
N GLU A 102 -4.08 -2.00 12.08
CA GLU A 102 -3.19 -1.69 13.21
C GLU A 102 -2.42 -0.38 12.97
N THR A 103 -1.90 -0.19 11.76
CA THR A 103 -1.15 1.01 11.35
C THR A 103 -2.03 2.24 11.33
N SER A 104 -3.23 2.14 10.75
CA SER A 104 -4.21 3.23 10.70
C SER A 104 -4.60 3.71 12.09
N ALA A 105 -4.72 2.81 13.06
CA ALA A 105 -5.00 3.19 14.45
C ALA A 105 -3.85 4.01 15.06
N VAL A 106 -2.59 3.62 14.81
CA VAL A 106 -1.42 4.36 15.30
C VAL A 106 -1.33 5.74 14.65
N ILE A 107 -1.48 5.82 13.34
CA ILE A 107 -1.44 7.09 12.59
C ILE A 107 -2.55 8.03 13.04
N ARG A 108 -3.79 7.54 13.17
CA ARG A 108 -4.91 8.36 13.68
C ARG A 108 -4.60 8.93 15.05
N ARG A 109 -4.00 8.15 15.96
CA ARG A 109 -3.60 8.64 17.27
C ARG A 109 -2.58 9.77 17.17
N ILE A 110 -1.56 9.62 16.32
CA ILE A 110 -0.54 10.66 16.10
C ILE A 110 -1.20 11.94 15.57
N ILE A 111 -2.06 11.84 14.56
CA ILE A 111 -2.77 12.98 13.97
C ILE A 111 -3.64 13.66 15.03
N SER A 112 -4.45 12.91 15.77
CA SER A 112 -5.35 13.48 16.79
C SER A 112 -4.59 14.15 17.93
N SER A 113 -3.46 13.59 18.38
CA SER A 113 -2.61 14.23 19.38
C SER A 113 -2.05 15.55 18.88
N HIS A 114 -1.55 15.58 17.64
CA HIS A 114 -1.06 16.82 17.06
C HIS A 114 -2.19 17.86 16.93
N GLN A 115 -3.39 17.46 16.50
CA GLN A 115 -4.54 18.35 16.41
C GLN A 115 -4.94 18.97 17.76
N ARG A 116 -4.66 18.29 18.87
CA ARG A 116 -4.85 18.82 20.23
C ARG A 116 -3.72 19.74 20.70
N GLY A 117 -2.69 19.94 19.89
CA GLY A 117 -1.51 20.74 20.25
C GLY A 117 -0.55 20.03 21.20
N GLU A 118 -0.64 18.70 21.33
CA GLU A 118 0.32 17.94 22.13
C GLU A 118 1.71 18.00 21.49
N GLU A 119 2.72 18.32 22.30
CA GLU A 119 4.10 18.43 21.84
C GLU A 119 4.71 17.07 21.50
N TYR A 120 4.32 16.01 22.22
CA TYR A 120 4.87 14.67 22.08
C TYR A 120 3.79 13.59 22.04
N VAL A 121 3.98 12.59 21.18
CA VAL A 121 3.14 11.39 21.12
C VAL A 121 3.94 10.18 21.59
N LYS A 122 3.53 9.57 22.71
CA LYS A 122 4.21 8.39 23.26
C LYS A 122 3.91 7.13 22.44
N ILE A 123 4.78 6.78 21.49
CA ILE A 123 4.68 5.55 20.69
C ILE A 123 5.44 4.42 21.40
N ASN A 124 4.75 3.29 21.67
CA ASN A 124 5.40 2.14 22.28
C ASN A 124 6.15 1.29 21.24
N ARG A 125 6.99 0.37 21.71
CA ARG A 125 7.80 -0.50 20.84
C ARG A 125 6.98 -1.33 19.85
N THR A 126 5.80 -1.80 20.27
CA THR A 126 4.89 -2.58 19.41
C THR A 126 4.37 -1.70 18.26
N GLN A 127 3.93 -0.48 18.57
CA GLN A 127 3.46 0.48 17.57
C GLN A 127 4.57 0.90 16.60
N GLN A 128 5.79 1.13 17.09
CA GLN A 128 6.95 1.38 16.23
C GLN A 128 7.22 0.18 15.30
N THR A 129 7.11 -1.05 15.81
CA THR A 129 7.28 -2.26 14.99
C THR A 129 6.23 -2.34 13.89
N VAL A 130 4.95 -2.06 14.23
CA VAL A 130 3.85 -2.04 13.26
C VAL A 130 4.13 -1.03 12.16
N LEU A 131 4.51 0.21 12.52
CA LEU A 131 4.83 1.26 11.54
C LEU A 131 6.02 0.86 10.64
N ARG A 132 7.10 0.33 11.22
CA ARG A 132 8.28 -0.16 10.47
C ARG A 132 7.91 -1.24 9.48
N LYS A 133 7.18 -2.26 9.96
CA LYS A 133 6.75 -3.39 9.16
C LYS A 133 5.84 -2.95 8.01
N PHE A 134 4.89 -2.06 8.31
CA PHE A 134 4.00 -1.47 7.34
C PHE A 134 4.76 -0.73 6.23
N ILE A 135 5.68 0.17 6.58
CA ILE A 135 6.44 0.96 5.61
C ILE A 135 7.30 0.08 4.70
N TYR A 136 7.99 -0.89 5.29
CA TYR A 136 8.79 -1.82 4.51
C TYR A 136 7.91 -2.59 3.51
N LEU A 137 6.83 -3.21 3.98
CA LEU A 137 5.93 -3.99 3.13
C LEU A 137 5.24 -3.13 2.08
N LEU A 138 4.87 -1.88 2.41
CA LEU A 138 4.30 -0.93 1.46
C LEU A 138 5.25 -0.68 0.27
N ASN A 139 6.56 -0.56 0.54
CA ASN A 139 7.58 -0.39 -0.49
C ASN A 139 7.82 -1.64 -1.33
N GLN A 140 7.67 -2.83 -0.75
CA GLN A 140 7.92 -4.09 -1.45
C GLN A 140 6.72 -4.63 -2.23
N ARG A 141 5.50 -4.16 -1.93
CA ARG A 141 4.25 -4.68 -2.50
C ARG A 141 3.67 -3.87 -3.65
N GLY A 142 4.42 -2.88 -4.15
CA GLY A 142 3.98 -1.97 -5.22
C GLY A 142 3.77 -2.66 -6.56
N SER A 143 3.00 -2.03 -7.46
CA SER A 143 2.67 -2.56 -8.78
C SER A 143 3.90 -2.85 -9.65
N GLY A 144 5.00 -2.11 -9.49
CA GLY A 144 6.25 -2.35 -10.20
C GLY A 144 6.89 -3.70 -9.85
N PHE A 145 6.86 -4.09 -8.57
CA PHE A 145 7.31 -5.40 -8.13
C PHE A 145 6.40 -6.49 -8.69
N PHE A 146 5.09 -6.35 -8.55
CA PHE A 146 4.15 -7.31 -9.12
C PHE A 146 4.37 -7.50 -10.63
N LYS A 147 4.45 -6.43 -11.42
CA LYS A 147 4.72 -6.53 -12.87
C LYS A 147 6.06 -7.19 -13.19
N THR A 148 7.05 -7.06 -12.31
CA THR A 148 8.38 -7.65 -12.50
C THR A 148 8.38 -9.15 -12.24
N TYR A 149 7.69 -9.60 -11.18
CA TYR A 149 7.65 -10.99 -10.76
C TYR A 149 6.48 -11.80 -11.37
N ASN A 150 5.40 -11.14 -11.78
CA ASN A 150 4.23 -11.76 -12.42
C ASN A 150 4.53 -12.11 -13.88
N CYS A 151 5.40 -13.08 -14.06
CA CYS A 151 5.76 -13.65 -15.33
C CYS A 151 5.62 -15.18 -15.27
N ASN A 152 5.39 -15.80 -16.43
CA ASN A 152 5.10 -17.25 -16.50
C ASN A 152 6.34 -18.10 -16.21
N SER A 153 7.53 -17.59 -16.53
CA SER A 153 8.79 -18.31 -16.35
C SER A 153 9.94 -17.37 -16.03
N ILE A 154 11.02 -17.92 -15.46
CA ILE A 154 12.28 -17.19 -15.23
C ILE A 154 12.94 -16.64 -16.50
N ASN A 155 12.56 -17.15 -17.68
CA ASN A 155 13.06 -16.62 -18.96
C ASN A 155 12.43 -15.28 -19.32
N ASP A 156 11.23 -15.01 -18.82
CA ASP A 156 10.50 -13.75 -19.05
C ASP A 156 10.92 -12.65 -18.06
N TYR A 157 11.69 -13.00 -17.03
CA TYR A 157 12.19 -12.08 -16.00
C TYR A 157 13.39 -11.27 -16.50
N LYS A 158 13.22 -9.95 -16.66
CA LYS A 158 14.18 -9.05 -17.34
C LYS A 158 15.06 -8.19 -16.42
N LYS A 159 15.19 -8.54 -15.14
CA LYS A 159 16.05 -7.79 -14.22
C LYS A 159 17.43 -8.42 -14.11
N ILE A 160 18.40 -7.61 -13.67
CA ILE A 160 19.82 -7.98 -13.59
C ILE A 160 20.10 -9.13 -12.61
N ASP A 161 19.21 -9.35 -11.65
CA ASP A 161 19.27 -10.40 -10.66
C ASP A 161 18.67 -11.73 -11.14
N ARG A 162 18.33 -11.87 -12.43
CA ARG A 162 17.72 -13.07 -13.01
C ARG A 162 18.46 -14.35 -12.66
N ASP A 163 19.79 -14.38 -12.81
CA ASP A 163 20.55 -15.62 -12.61
C ASP A 163 20.58 -16.03 -11.13
N LEU A 164 20.66 -15.05 -10.22
CA LEU A 164 20.54 -15.28 -8.78
C LEU A 164 19.13 -15.78 -8.41
N LEU A 165 18.10 -15.18 -9.01
CA LEU A 165 16.71 -15.60 -8.81
C LEU A 165 16.49 -17.03 -9.31
N LYS A 166 17.02 -17.36 -10.48
CA LYS A 166 16.98 -18.72 -11.04
C LYS A 166 17.66 -19.72 -10.13
N GLU A 167 18.86 -19.43 -9.65
CA GLU A 167 19.58 -20.30 -8.72
C GLU A 167 18.78 -20.52 -7.42
N TYR A 168 18.10 -19.48 -6.93
CA TYR A 168 17.22 -19.62 -5.77
C TYR A 168 15.99 -20.48 -6.08
N MET A 169 15.35 -20.29 -7.23
CA MET A 169 14.20 -21.09 -7.70
C MET A 169 14.55 -22.57 -7.79
N ASP A 170 15.63 -22.88 -8.51
CA ASP A 170 16.08 -24.25 -8.75
C ASP A 170 16.40 -24.97 -7.42
N ARG A 171 17.01 -24.26 -6.46
CA ARG A 171 17.32 -24.81 -5.13
C ARG A 171 16.09 -25.08 -4.26
N ASN A 172 15.03 -24.29 -4.41
CA ASN A 172 13.83 -24.37 -3.57
C ASN A 172 12.66 -25.06 -4.27
N GLY A 173 12.83 -25.53 -5.50
CA GLY A 173 11.76 -26.16 -6.29
C GLY A 173 10.61 -25.21 -6.61
N ILE A 174 10.90 -23.92 -6.82
CA ILE A 174 9.89 -22.90 -7.12
C ILE A 174 9.84 -22.67 -8.63
N GLU A 175 8.66 -22.80 -9.22
CA GLU A 175 8.49 -22.74 -10.68
C GLU A 175 8.27 -21.31 -11.19
N ARG A 176 7.55 -20.47 -10.42
CA ARG A 176 7.16 -19.12 -10.86
C ARG A 176 7.86 -18.05 -10.03
N PRO A 177 8.41 -17.00 -10.66
CA PRO A 177 8.98 -15.87 -9.93
C PRO A 177 7.97 -15.19 -8.99
N LEU A 178 6.68 -15.18 -9.37
CA LEU A 178 5.61 -14.63 -8.53
C LEU A 178 5.58 -15.27 -7.14
N ASP A 179 5.75 -16.59 -7.06
CA ASP A 179 5.67 -17.34 -5.81
C ASP A 179 6.80 -16.95 -4.84
N ILE A 180 7.97 -16.60 -5.37
CA ILE A 180 9.12 -16.08 -4.58
C ILE A 180 8.79 -14.72 -3.97
N TRP A 181 8.14 -13.85 -4.74
CA TRP A 181 7.74 -12.54 -4.25
C TRP A 181 6.65 -12.65 -3.19
N LEU A 182 5.63 -13.50 -3.41
CA LEU A 182 4.60 -13.79 -2.42
C LEU A 182 5.20 -14.40 -1.14
N GLN A 183 6.10 -15.37 -1.28
CA GLN A 183 6.83 -15.96 -0.17
C GLN A 183 7.65 -14.91 0.59
N GLY A 184 8.37 -14.03 -0.12
CA GLY A 184 9.15 -12.96 0.50
C GLY A 184 8.28 -12.00 1.33
N LEU A 185 7.13 -11.59 0.79
CA LEU A 185 6.15 -10.77 1.50
C LEU A 185 5.58 -11.49 2.73
N PHE A 186 5.23 -12.76 2.58
CA PHE A 186 4.70 -13.60 3.65
C PHE A 186 5.72 -13.82 4.78
N GLU A 187 6.95 -14.17 4.43
CA GLU A 187 8.05 -14.39 5.37
C GLU A 187 8.37 -13.10 6.13
N PHE A 188 8.48 -11.96 5.43
CA PHE A 188 8.73 -10.68 6.09
C PHE A 188 7.59 -10.29 7.04
N TYR A 189 6.34 -10.56 6.67
CA TYR A 189 5.21 -10.34 7.56
C TYR A 189 5.36 -11.12 8.88
N HIS A 190 5.81 -12.37 8.85
CA HIS A 190 5.99 -13.20 10.04
C HIS A 190 7.28 -12.93 10.81
N ARG A 191 8.31 -12.35 10.16
CA ARG A 191 9.56 -12.02 10.83
C ARG A 191 9.32 -11.16 12.07
N SER A 192 9.98 -11.59 13.16
CA SER A 192 9.91 -11.00 14.49
C SER A 192 10.55 -9.61 14.56
N ARG A 193 10.20 -8.90 15.64
CA ARG A 193 10.51 -7.53 16.10
C ARG A 193 11.94 -7.01 15.90
N TYR A 194 12.93 -7.86 15.58
CA TYR A 194 14.36 -7.55 15.54
C TYR A 194 14.97 -7.48 14.13
N ALA A 195 14.26 -7.96 13.10
CA ALA A 195 14.78 -7.96 11.73
C ALA A 195 14.59 -6.61 11.00
N CYS A 196 13.71 -5.73 11.49
CA CYS A 196 13.48 -4.39 10.94
C CYS A 196 14.56 -3.36 11.29
N ASP A 197 15.58 -3.73 12.09
CA ASP A 197 16.66 -2.83 12.52
C ASP A 197 17.90 -2.83 11.58
N SER A 198 17.79 -3.49 10.41
CA SER A 198 18.84 -3.44 9.39
C SER A 198 19.09 -2.00 8.94
N LYS A 199 20.37 -1.65 8.66
CA LYS A 199 20.75 -0.29 8.21
C LYS A 199 19.98 0.17 6.95
N LEU A 200 19.57 -0.77 6.10
CA LEU A 200 18.79 -0.52 4.88
C LEU A 200 17.33 -0.12 5.17
N ALA A 201 16.73 -0.69 6.23
CA ALA A 201 15.40 -0.30 6.68
C ALA A 201 15.41 1.10 7.30
N ARG A 202 16.47 1.50 8.02
CA ARG A 202 16.55 2.82 8.66
C ARG A 202 16.48 3.98 7.66
N ASN A 203 17.27 3.95 6.58
CA ASN A 203 17.32 5.06 5.62
C ASN A 203 16.03 5.15 4.79
N SER A 204 15.50 4.02 4.30
CA SER A 204 14.21 3.99 3.58
C SER A 204 13.02 4.33 4.48
N GLN A 205 13.08 4.02 5.78
CA GLN A 205 12.04 4.34 6.73
C GLN A 205 11.95 5.85 7.00
N VAL A 206 13.05 6.60 7.00
CA VAL A 206 13.03 8.07 7.20
C VAL A 206 12.28 8.75 6.07
N ASP A 207 12.67 8.45 4.83
CA ASP A 207 12.08 9.08 3.63
C ASP A 207 10.62 8.66 3.42
N CYS A 208 10.28 7.40 3.71
CA CYS A 208 8.90 6.95 3.62
C CYS A 208 8.03 7.44 4.78
N LEU A 209 8.58 7.63 5.99
CA LEU A 209 7.86 8.31 7.07
C LEU A 209 7.64 9.77 6.73
N LEU A 210 8.67 10.46 6.21
CA LEU A 210 8.57 11.82 5.69
C LEU A 210 7.46 11.93 4.64
N TRP A 211 7.49 11.05 3.64
CA TRP A 211 6.49 10.98 2.59
C TRP A 211 5.08 10.67 3.14
N LEU A 212 4.98 9.73 4.08
CA LEU A 212 3.71 9.35 4.68
C LEU A 212 3.15 10.50 5.54
N ILE A 213 3.99 11.18 6.33
CA ILE A 213 3.62 12.36 7.13
C ILE A 213 3.25 13.54 6.21
N SER A 214 3.99 13.77 5.12
CA SER A 214 3.68 14.82 4.14
C SER A 214 2.41 14.53 3.35
N SER A 215 2.03 13.25 3.25
CA SER A 215 0.78 12.81 2.63
C SER A 215 -0.46 13.06 3.50
N PHE A 216 -0.29 13.52 4.76
CA PHE A 216 -1.39 14.01 5.60
C PHE A 216 -1.31 15.55 5.65
N PRO A 217 -2.15 16.27 4.89
CA PRO A 217 -2.03 17.72 4.75
C PRO A 217 -2.54 18.42 6.01
N ARG A 218 -1.68 18.49 7.06
CA ARG A 218 -1.68 19.49 8.16
C ARG A 218 -0.63 19.25 9.26
N THR A 219 0.36 18.39 9.07
CA THR A 219 1.34 18.07 10.13
C THR A 219 2.75 18.56 9.78
N HIS A 220 3.12 19.73 10.29
CA HIS A 220 4.48 20.27 10.19
C HIS A 220 5.46 19.45 11.04
N TYR A 221 6.45 18.85 10.38
CA TYR A 221 7.84 18.51 10.78
C TYR A 221 8.22 17.93 12.17
N ARG A 222 7.33 17.76 13.16
CA ARG A 222 7.71 17.30 14.53
C ARG A 222 7.57 15.80 14.81
N ILE A 223 7.07 15.00 13.86
CA ILE A 223 6.88 13.54 14.05
C ILE A 223 8.17 12.74 13.80
N LEU A 224 9.13 13.32 13.07
CA LEU A 224 10.36 12.65 12.65
C LEU A 224 11.29 12.35 13.83
N ASP A 225 11.39 13.26 14.79
CA ASP A 225 12.26 13.08 15.96
C ASP A 225 11.87 11.87 16.81
N VAL A 226 10.57 11.52 16.85
CA VAL A 226 10.03 10.40 17.63
C VAL A 226 10.35 9.04 17.00
N LEU A 227 10.59 8.98 15.69
CA LEU A 227 10.78 7.73 14.95
C LEU A 227 12.24 7.46 14.57
N LEU A 228 13.07 8.50 14.51
CA LEU A 228 14.49 8.43 14.16
C LEU A 228 15.41 8.30 15.38
N HIS A 229 14.99 8.77 16.56
CA HIS A 229 15.76 8.58 17.78
C HIS A 229 15.22 7.38 18.57
N PRO A 230 15.95 6.25 18.65
CA PRO A 230 15.65 5.26 19.68
C PRO A 230 15.82 5.97 21.02
N CYS A 231 14.77 5.92 21.84
CA CYS A 231 14.80 6.37 23.23
C CYS A 231 16.09 5.85 23.88
N GLU A 232 17.05 6.74 24.13
CA GLU A 232 18.18 6.41 24.99
C GLU A 232 17.61 6.07 26.36
N ARG A 233 18.08 4.94 26.89
CA ARG A 233 17.60 4.37 28.14
C ARG A 233 17.94 5.33 29.28
N GLY A 234 16.91 5.80 29.98
CA GLY A 234 16.96 6.15 31.40
C GLY A 234 16.39 5.00 32.21
#